data_AF-A0A6G2S3P1-F1
#
_entry.id   AF-A0A6G2S3P1-F1
#
_cell.length_a   1.000
_cell.length_b   1.000
_cell.length_c   1.000
_cell.angle_alpha   90.00
_cell.angle_beta   90.00
_cell.angle_gamma   90.00
#
_symmetry.space_group_name_H-M   'P 1'
#
loop_
_entity.id
_entity.type
_entity.pdbx_description
1 polymer ?
#
loop_
_entity_poly.entity_id
_entity_poly.type
_entity_poly.pdbx_seq_one_letter_code
_entity_poly.pdbx_strand_id
1 'polypeptide(L)'
;MAWICPLCSSPNAVPYCVTPPGGLHALPCMECQRSVAVAHAPLAEVVGSAPCGTDGCAGAVVDLFRYGAQAQLVGVVEGRCSVCGLRKLREVTRAATKGIRRTSVPDPRTRLPS
;
A
#
# COMPACT_ATOMS: atom_id res chain seq x y z
N MET A 1 6.89 -8.83 0.13
CA MET A 1 7.34 -7.56 0.74
C MET A 1 6.31 -6.49 0.40
N ALA A 2 6.18 -5.43 1.19
CA ALA A 2 5.19 -4.39 0.93
C ALA A 2 5.68 -2.99 1.34
N TRP A 3 5.28 -1.97 0.59
CA TRP A 3 5.60 -0.56 0.85
C TRP A 3 4.44 0.19 1.51
N ILE A 4 4.73 1.38 2.01
CA ILE A 4 3.73 2.35 2.46
C ILE A 4 3.00 2.91 1.24
N CYS A 5 1.67 2.90 1.24
CA CYS A 5 0.91 3.46 0.12
C CYS A 5 1.03 5.00 0.09
N PRO A 6 1.55 5.63 -0.98
CA PRO A 6 1.63 7.08 -1.10
C PRO A 6 0.26 7.77 -1.23
N LEU A 7 -0.79 7.02 -1.55
CA LEU A 7 -2.13 7.58 -1.79
C LEU A 7 -3.04 7.55 -0.56
N CYS A 8 -2.82 6.62 0.37
CA CYS A 8 -3.62 6.49 1.60
C CYS A 8 -2.80 6.41 2.89
N SER A 9 -1.47 6.48 2.80
CA SER A 9 -0.52 6.41 3.92
C SER A 9 -0.63 5.12 4.75
N SER A 10 -1.24 4.07 4.20
CA SER A 10 -1.34 2.81 4.93
C SER A 10 -0.01 2.06 4.91
N PRO A 11 0.50 1.60 6.08
CA PRO A 11 1.74 0.85 6.19
C PRO A 11 1.60 -0.56 5.59
N ASN A 12 2.68 -1.08 4.99
CA ASN A 12 2.72 -2.44 4.41
C ASN A 12 1.57 -2.75 3.43
N ALA A 13 1.05 -1.73 2.75
CA ALA A 13 -0.21 -1.84 2.02
C ALA A 13 -0.05 -2.01 0.52
N VAL A 14 1.16 -1.83 -0.03
CA VAL A 14 1.45 -2.01 -1.46
C VAL A 14 2.35 -3.24 -1.62
N PRO A 15 1.79 -4.43 -1.91
CA PRO A 15 2.59 -5.60 -2.20
C PRO A 15 3.35 -5.41 -3.50
N TYR A 16 4.52 -6.02 -3.60
CA TYR A 16 5.28 -6.02 -4.85
C TYR A 16 6.05 -7.32 -5.04
N CYS A 17 6.30 -7.63 -6.31
CA CYS A 17 7.13 -8.73 -6.74
C CYS A 17 8.39 -8.19 -7.41
N VAL A 18 9.52 -8.81 -7.11
CA VAL A 18 10.79 -8.57 -7.81
C VAL A 18 11.01 -9.74 -8.76
N THR A 19 11.06 -9.48 -10.06
CA THR A 19 11.32 -10.46 -11.11
C THR A 19 12.73 -10.28 -11.65
N PRO A 20 13.53 -11.34 -11.81
CA PRO A 20 14.80 -11.25 -12.53
C PRO A 20 14.56 -10.80 -13.98
N PRO A 21 15.42 -9.96 -14.59
CA PRO A 21 16.70 -9.45 -14.08
C PRO A 21 16.62 -8.15 -13.25
N GLY A 22 15.44 -7.72 -12.78
CA GLY A 22 15.28 -6.48 -12.00
C GLY A 22 13.91 -5.80 -12.15
N GLY A 23 12.93 -6.49 -12.72
CA GLY A 23 11.57 -5.97 -12.88
C GLY A 23 10.89 -5.81 -11.53
N LEU A 24 10.42 -4.60 -11.25
CA LEU A 24 9.69 -4.27 -10.04
C LEU A 24 8.20 -4.14 -10.38
N HIS A 25 7.39 -5.07 -9.90
CA HIS A 25 5.96 -5.11 -10.18
C HIS A 25 5.18 -4.79 -8.92
N ALA A 26 4.67 -3.56 -8.84
CA ALA A 26 3.78 -3.13 -7.76
C ALA A 26 2.35 -3.67 -8.01
N LEU A 27 1.77 -4.31 -7.00
CA LEU A 27 0.35 -4.66 -6.98
C LEU A 27 -0.47 -3.49 -6.42
N PRO A 28 -1.79 -3.44 -6.69
CA PRO A 28 -2.67 -2.42 -6.11
C PRO A 28 -2.61 -2.42 -4.58
N CYS A 29 -2.84 -1.24 -3.99
CA CYS A 29 -2.88 -1.11 -2.54
C CYS A 29 -4.00 -1.96 -1.94
N MET A 30 -3.70 -2.81 -0.97
CA MET A 30 -4.70 -3.70 -0.34
C MET A 30 -5.79 -2.92 0.42
N GLU A 31 -5.50 -1.69 0.82
CA GLU A 31 -6.40 -0.85 1.62
C GLU A 31 -7.28 0.08 0.77
N CYS A 32 -6.67 0.83 -0.16
CA CYS A 32 -7.42 1.78 -0.99
C CYS A 32 -7.68 1.29 -2.41
N GLN A 33 -7.19 0.09 -2.77
CA GLN A 33 -7.37 -0.56 -4.09
C GLN A 33 -6.84 0.24 -5.29
N ARG A 34 -6.13 1.35 -5.05
CA ARG A 34 -5.50 2.16 -6.09
C ARG A 34 -4.11 1.62 -6.43
N SER A 35 -3.79 1.65 -7.73
CA SER A 35 -2.45 1.29 -8.23
C SER A 35 -1.47 2.43 -8.01
N VAL A 36 -0.24 2.07 -7.67
CA VAL A 36 0.90 3.00 -7.61
C VAL A 36 1.87 2.79 -8.77
N ALA A 37 1.54 1.89 -9.70
CA ALA A 37 2.40 1.56 -10.84
C ALA A 37 2.53 2.73 -11.83
N VAL A 38 1.57 3.65 -11.82
CA VAL A 38 1.55 4.85 -12.67
C VAL A 38 1.18 6.06 -11.83
N ALA A 39 1.91 7.16 -11.97
CA ALA A 39 1.64 8.44 -11.33
C ALA A 39 0.72 9.33 -12.17
N HIS A 40 0.23 10.41 -11.55
CA HIS A 40 -0.53 11.44 -12.27
C HIS A 40 0.32 12.29 -13.21
N ALA A 41 1.65 12.35 -13.01
CA ALA A 41 2.55 13.16 -13.80
C ALA A 41 3.86 12.41 -14.13
N PRO A 42 4.45 12.65 -15.33
CA PRO A 42 5.81 12.22 -15.66
C PRO A 42 6.86 12.75 -14.69
N LEU A 43 7.91 11.96 -14.45
CA LEU A 43 9.05 12.34 -13.59
C LEU A 43 8.65 12.74 -12.17
N ALA A 44 7.47 12.34 -11.71
CA ALA A 44 7.00 12.63 -10.37
C ALA A 44 7.81 11.86 -9.32
N GLU A 45 7.92 12.45 -8.14
CA GLU A 45 8.29 11.75 -6.92
C GLU A 45 7.10 11.82 -5.95
N VAL A 46 6.72 10.69 -5.38
CA VAL A 46 5.59 10.61 -4.46
C VAL A 46 6.01 9.89 -3.20
N VAL A 47 5.52 10.37 -2.05
CA VAL A 47 5.97 9.93 -0.73
C VAL A 47 4.87 9.13 -0.04
N GLY A 48 5.19 7.91 0.38
CA GLY A 48 4.40 7.14 1.35
C GLY A 48 4.98 7.36 2.74
N SER A 49 4.17 7.80 3.70
CA SER A 49 4.60 8.01 5.08
C SER A 49 3.68 7.27 6.04
N ALA A 50 4.26 6.63 7.06
CA ALA A 50 3.52 5.97 8.12
C ALA A 50 4.22 6.16 9.48
N PRO A 51 3.46 6.22 10.59
CA PRO A 51 4.04 6.32 11.92
C PRO A 51 5.01 5.17 12.23
N CYS A 52 6.10 5.47 12.95
CA CYS A 52 7.00 4.45 13.45
C CYS A 52 6.29 3.56 14.48
N GLY A 53 6.49 2.24 14.38
CA GLY A 53 5.98 1.23 15.30
C GLY A 53 6.94 0.89 16.43
N THR A 54 8.00 1.67 16.63
CA THR A 54 8.91 1.52 17.79
C THR A 54 8.27 2.19 19.00
N ASP A 55 8.24 1.49 20.14
CA ASP A 55 7.59 1.99 21.35
C ASP A 55 8.23 3.30 21.81
N GLY A 56 7.38 4.30 22.09
CA GLY A 56 7.82 5.64 22.47
C GLY A 56 8.42 6.51 21.36
N CYS A 57 8.53 6.00 20.12
CA CYS A 57 9.09 6.77 19.01
C CYS A 57 8.00 7.62 18.32
N ALA A 58 8.16 8.95 18.36
CA ALA A 58 7.25 9.91 17.70
C ALA A 58 7.55 10.14 16.20
N GLY A 59 8.57 9.47 15.64
CA GLY A 59 8.96 9.62 14.24
C GLY A 59 8.06 8.88 13.24
N ALA A 60 8.39 9.02 11.96
CA ALA A 60 7.71 8.34 10.84
C ALA A 60 8.72 7.62 9.93
N VAL A 61 8.27 6.55 9.28
CA VAL A 61 9.00 5.85 8.21
C VAL A 61 8.46 6.34 6.88
N VAL A 62 9.34 6.53 5.90
CA VAL A 62 9.02 7.16 4.62
C VAL A 62 9.54 6.32 3.46
N ASP A 63 8.69 6.04 2.48
CA ASP A 63 9.06 5.40 1.20
C ASP A 63 8.92 6.42 0.05
N LEU A 64 9.94 6.52 -0.80
CA LEU A 64 9.97 7.43 -1.94
C LEU A 64 9.74 6.66 -3.25
N PHE A 65 8.63 6.95 -3.92
CA PHE A 65 8.26 6.38 -5.21
C PHE A 65 8.75 7.30 -6.33
N ARG A 66 9.56 6.77 -7.24
CA ARG A 66 10.11 7.51 -8.38
C ARG A 66 9.48 7.05 -9.67
N TYR A 67 9.01 8.01 -10.45
CA TYR A 67 8.34 7.76 -11.72
C TYR A 67 9.18 8.24 -12.90
N GLY A 68 9.12 7.49 -14.00
CA GLY A 68 9.81 7.80 -15.24
C GLY A 68 9.07 8.82 -16.11
N ALA A 69 9.61 9.07 -17.30
CA ALA A 69 9.04 10.01 -18.26
C ALA A 69 7.67 9.59 -18.82
N GLN A 70 7.28 8.31 -18.70
CA GLN A 70 5.94 7.82 -19.07
C GLN A 70 5.03 7.68 -17.83
N ALA A 71 5.39 8.37 -16.74
CA ALA A 71 4.73 8.28 -15.44
C ALA A 71 4.69 6.86 -14.84
N GLN A 72 5.48 5.92 -15.35
CA GLN A 72 5.60 4.55 -14.84
C GLN A 72 6.54 4.49 -13.63
N LEU A 73 6.25 3.63 -12.67
CA LEU A 73 7.13 3.42 -11.51
C LEU A 73 8.46 2.82 -11.96
N VAL A 74 9.56 3.52 -11.69
CA VAL A 74 10.93 3.08 -12.04
C VAL A 74 11.74 2.64 -10.83
N GLY A 75 11.31 3.00 -9.62
CA GLY A 75 11.96 2.56 -8.40
C GLY A 75 11.28 3.06 -7.14
N VAL A 76 11.61 2.40 -6.03
CA VAL A 76 11.18 2.80 -4.69
C VAL A 76 12.40 2.81 -3.78
N VAL A 77 12.61 3.92 -3.08
CA VAL A 77 13.64 4.03 -2.04
C VAL A 77 12.95 3.86 -0.70
N GLU A 78 13.22 2.72 -0.05
CA GLU A 78 12.70 2.42 1.29
C GLU A 78 13.49 3.19 2.35
N GLY A 79 12.81 4.08 3.06
CA GLY A 79 13.43 4.86 4.14
C GLY A 79 13.35 4.16 5.50
N ARG A 80 14.00 4.80 6.47
CA ARG A 80 13.99 4.42 7.89
C ARG A 80 13.38 5.54 8.70
N CYS A 81 12.98 5.25 9.94
CA CYS A 81 12.50 6.30 10.83
C CYS A 81 13.59 7.36 11.04
N SER A 82 13.27 8.63 10.82
CA SER A 82 14.21 9.75 11.01
C SER A 82 14.65 9.95 12.46
N VAL A 83 13.89 9.42 13.42
CA VAL A 83 14.16 9.56 14.86
C VAL A 83 14.98 8.37 15.39
N CYS A 84 14.48 7.13 15.22
CA CYS A 84 15.14 5.94 15.79
C CYS A 84 15.97 5.13 14.78
N GLY A 85 15.95 5.47 13.48
CA GLY A 85 16.70 4.76 12.44
C GLY A 85 16.15 3.36 12.09
N LEU A 86 15.08 2.91 12.74
CA LEU A 86 14.48 1.59 12.49
C LEU A 86 13.38 1.68 11.43
N ARG A 87 13.24 0.61 10.63
CA ARG A 87 12.10 0.40 9.72
C ARG A 87 11.08 -0.52 10.41
N LYS A 88 10.47 -0.02 11.47
CA LYS A 88 9.33 -0.67 12.13
C LYS A 88 8.10 0.18 11.85
N LEU A 89 7.14 -0.38 11.13
CA LEU A 89 5.89 0.28 10.80
C LEU A 89 4.85 -0.03 11.87
N ARG A 90 4.11 0.98 12.32
CA ARG A 90 2.97 0.74 13.21
C ARG A 90 1.82 0.19 12.38
N GLU A 91 1.47 -1.07 12.57
CA GLU A 91 0.26 -1.61 11.97
C GLU A 91 -0.95 -0.85 12.55
N VAL A 92 -1.62 -0.08 11.70
CA VAL A 92 -2.90 0.50 12.05
C VAL A 92 -3.93 -0.51 11.63
N THR A 93 -4.34 -1.37 12.56
CA THR A 93 -5.59 -2.13 12.40
C THR A 93 -6.70 -1.09 12.33
N ARG A 94 -7.08 -0.67 11.12
CA ARG A 94 -8.33 0.06 10.93
C ARG A 94 -9.40 -0.87 11.48
N ALA A 95 -10.04 -0.47 12.58
CA ALA A 95 -11.17 -1.19 13.13
C ALA A 95 -12.13 -1.43 11.95
N ALA A 96 -12.35 -2.70 11.61
CA ALA A 96 -13.26 -3.05 10.52
C ALA A 96 -14.55 -2.29 10.79
N THR A 97 -14.90 -1.34 9.92
CA THR A 97 -16.12 -0.56 10.07
C THR A 97 -17.25 -1.57 10.09
N LYS A 98 -17.79 -1.81 11.29
CA LYS A 98 -18.86 -2.76 11.57
C LYS A 98 -20.12 -2.19 10.92
N GLY A 99 -20.28 -2.42 9.61
CA GLY A 99 -21.22 -1.60 8.85
C GLY A 99 -21.46 -1.99 7.40
N ILE A 100 -21.30 -3.26 7.02
CA ILE A 100 -21.99 -3.79 5.84
C ILE A 100 -22.57 -5.14 6.25
N ARG A 101 -23.90 -5.19 6.44
CA ARG A 101 -24.65 -6.45 6.38
C ARG A 101 -24.26 -7.10 5.06
N ARG A 102 -23.46 -8.16 5.11
CA ARG A 102 -23.36 -9.10 3.99
C ARG A 102 -24.75 -9.72 3.85
N THR A 103 -25.61 -9.14 3.03
CA THR A 103 -26.71 -9.89 2.43
C THR A 103 -26.01 -10.96 1.62
N SER A 104 -25.98 -12.19 2.13
CA SER A 104 -25.63 -13.35 1.33
C SER A 104 -26.50 -13.30 0.08
N VAL A 105 -25.88 -13.11 -1.09
CA VAL A 105 -26.56 -13.30 -2.37
C VAL A 105 -27.02 -14.77 -2.36
N PRO A 106 -28.32 -15.05 -2.39
CA PRO A 106 -28.80 -16.44 -2.38
C PRO A 106 -28.28 -17.15 -3.63
N ASP A 107 -27.79 -18.38 -3.45
CA ASP A 107 -27.35 -19.22 -4.57
C ASP A 107 -28.52 -19.42 -5.55
N PRO A 108 -28.38 -19.07 -6.83
CA PRO A 108 -29.45 -19.25 -7.81
C PRO A 108 -29.85 -20.72 -8.01
N ARG A 109 -29.05 -21.70 -7.56
CA ARG A 109 -29.37 -23.13 -7.65
C ARG A 109 -30.33 -23.64 -6.58
N THR A 110 -30.64 -22.87 -5.54
CA THR A 110 -31.62 -23.29 -4.51
C THR A 110 -33.06 -22.89 -4.84
N ARG A 111 -33.32 -22.27 -6.00
CA ARG A 111 -34.69 -22.04 -6.49
C ARG A 111 -35.18 -23.30 -7.20
N LEU A 112 -35.76 -24.25 -6.46
CA LEU A 112 -36.63 -25.24 -7.08
C LEU A 112 -37.91 -24.55 -7.56
N PRO A 113 -38.38 -24.81 -8.80
CA PRO A 113 -39.70 -24.37 -9.24
C PRO A 113 -40.78 -25.15 -8.49
N SER A 114 -41.82 -24.42 -8.06
CA SER A 114 -43.06 -24.96 -7.50
C SER A 114 -43.95 -25.56 -8.58
#